data_AF-A0A2H0LBI9-F1
#
_entry.id   AF-A0A2H0LBI9-F1
#
_cell.length_a   1.000
_cell.length_b   1.000
_cell.length_c   1.000
_cell.angle_alpha   90.00
_cell.angle_beta   90.00
_cell.angle_gamma   90.00
#
_symmetry.space_group_name_H-M   'P 1'
#
loop_
_entity.id
_entity.type
_entity.pdbx_description
1 polymer ?
#
loop_
_entity_poly.entity_id
_entity_poly.type
_entity_poly.pdbx_seq_one_letter_code
_entity_poly.pdbx_strand_id
1 'polypeptide(L)'
;MGIVWMLTAACGLLAGRFHHTVGIAPVLGVILCAACFLKPRQLFWIGWGGMLLRDGLVGFSPFTLVRLLAITAVVAAVVRLRLRPTFRSLAVGLLLVSPVYHGLLTVGDWWTGTCVVLPRTAEGLARAFATALPYLGRAFVGDLLFTSVFLALCTMAAYAAAGRRPLALVPRKVR
;
A
#
# COMPACT_ATOMS: atom_id res chain seq x y z
N MET A 1 16.16 -11.10 6.74
CA MET A 1 14.78 -11.44 6.31
C MET A 1 13.72 -11.19 7.38
N GLY A 2 14.02 -11.17 8.68
CA GLY A 2 13.03 -10.94 9.74
C GLY A 2 12.14 -9.70 9.55
N ILE A 3 12.71 -8.54 9.20
CA ILE A 3 11.93 -7.31 8.96
C ILE A 3 10.93 -7.44 7.81
N VAL A 4 11.28 -8.18 6.75
CA VAL A 4 10.37 -8.41 5.61
C VAL A 4 9.15 -9.17 6.08
N TRP A 5 9.34 -10.27 6.80
CA TRP A 5 8.24 -11.06 7.36
C TRP A 5 7.37 -10.28 8.33
N MET A 6 7.98 -9.48 9.19
CA MET A 6 7.24 -8.62 10.12
C MET A 6 6.38 -7.60 9.39
N LEU A 7 6.91 -6.92 8.37
CA LEU A 7 6.16 -5.97 7.55
C LEU A 7 5.07 -6.66 6.72
N THR A 8 5.34 -7.85 6.18
CA THR A 8 4.35 -8.68 5.49
C THR A 8 3.19 -9.04 6.42
N ALA A 9 3.50 -9.51 7.64
CA ALA A 9 2.50 -9.87 8.64
C ALA A 9 1.69 -8.64 9.07
N ALA A 10 2.34 -7.53 9.41
CA ALA A 10 1.66 -6.28 9.76
C ALA A 10 0.74 -5.81 8.64
N CYS A 11 1.23 -5.82 7.39
CA CYS A 11 0.43 -5.47 6.20
C CYS A 11 -0.82 -6.36 6.08
N GLY A 12 -0.66 -7.69 6.09
CA GLY A 12 -1.76 -8.62 5.87
C GLY A 12 -2.76 -8.68 7.03
N LEU A 13 -2.28 -8.74 8.28
CA LEU A 13 -3.14 -8.80 9.47
C LEU A 13 -4.00 -7.53 9.59
N LEU A 14 -3.39 -6.35 9.44
CA LEU A 14 -4.11 -5.09 9.52
C LEU A 14 -5.06 -4.91 8.33
N ALA A 15 -4.63 -5.26 7.11
CA ALA A 15 -5.52 -5.20 5.94
C ALA A 15 -6.72 -6.14 6.07
N GLY A 16 -6.56 -7.30 6.71
CA GLY A 16 -7.68 -8.23 6.95
C GLY A 16 -8.68 -7.71 7.97
N ARG A 17 -8.22 -6.95 8.98
CA ARG A 17 -9.06 -6.46 10.09
C ARG A 17 -9.71 -5.10 9.83
N PHE A 18 -8.97 -4.16 9.24
CA PHE A 18 -9.42 -2.77 9.08
C PHE A 18 -10.19 -2.51 7.79
N HIS A 19 -10.01 -3.35 6.76
CA HIS A 19 -10.60 -3.07 5.44
C HIS A 19 -12.13 -3.04 5.48
N HIS A 20 -12.78 -3.96 6.18
CA HIS A 20 -14.25 -4.02 6.24
C HIS A 20 -14.85 -3.07 7.29
N THR A 21 -14.10 -2.73 8.34
CA THR A 21 -14.61 -1.93 9.46
C THR A 21 -14.46 -0.43 9.24
N VAL A 22 -13.36 0.01 8.64
CA VAL A 22 -13.04 1.43 8.46
C VAL A 22 -12.72 1.83 7.03
N GLY A 23 -12.65 0.87 6.10
CA GLY A 23 -12.28 1.15 4.70
C GLY A 23 -10.83 1.63 4.55
N ILE A 24 -9.98 1.29 5.52
CA ILE A 24 -8.57 1.67 5.54
C ILE A 24 -7.73 0.40 5.53
N ALA A 25 -6.68 0.38 4.71
CA ALA A 25 -5.70 -0.69 4.71
C ALA A 25 -4.28 -0.10 4.70
N PRO A 26 -3.39 -0.48 5.62
CA PRO A 26 -2.05 0.13 5.77
C PRO A 26 -1.05 -0.26 4.65
N VAL A 27 -1.54 -0.85 3.57
CA VAL A 27 -0.73 -1.54 2.57
C VAL A 27 0.21 -0.58 1.86
N LEU A 28 -0.32 0.56 1.39
CA LEU A 28 0.50 1.57 0.72
C LEU A 28 1.51 2.19 1.67
N GLY A 29 1.12 2.45 2.92
CA GLY A 29 2.02 3.00 3.94
C GLY A 29 3.22 2.10 4.22
N VAL A 30 2.99 0.79 4.35
CA VAL A 30 4.08 -0.19 4.52
C VAL A 30 5.00 -0.18 3.30
N ILE A 31 4.46 -0.22 2.07
CA ILE A 31 5.27 -0.31 0.85
C ILE A 31 6.07 0.96 0.61
N LEU A 32 5.45 2.13 0.76
CA LEU A 32 6.10 3.43 0.60
C LEU A 32 7.26 3.59 1.59
N CYS A 33 7.03 3.24 2.86
CA CYS A 33 8.09 3.28 3.88
C CYS A 33 9.19 2.25 3.60
N ALA A 34 8.82 1.00 3.30
CA ALA A 34 9.76 -0.06 2.98
C ALA A 34 10.64 0.28 1.78
N ALA A 35 10.11 1.02 0.79
CA ALA A 35 10.86 1.40 -0.40
C ALA A 35 12.05 2.34 -0.12
N CYS A 36 12.02 3.07 0.99
CA CYS A 36 13.15 3.91 1.38
C CYS A 36 14.37 3.10 1.86
N PHE A 37 14.16 1.86 2.32
CA PHE A 37 15.18 1.08 3.02
C PHE A 37 15.48 -0.28 2.40
N LEU A 38 14.53 -0.88 1.69
CA LEU A 38 14.60 -2.26 1.22
C LEU A 38 14.88 -2.36 -0.29
N LYS A 39 15.25 -3.57 -0.73
CA LYS A 39 15.44 -3.89 -2.15
C LYS A 39 14.08 -4.07 -2.85
N PRO A 40 13.95 -3.74 -4.15
CA PRO A 40 12.71 -3.93 -4.92
C PRO A 40 12.08 -5.32 -4.77
N ARG A 41 12.90 -6.37 -4.80
CA ARG A 41 12.46 -7.77 -4.59
C ARG A 41 11.77 -7.97 -3.24
N GLN A 42 12.20 -7.27 -2.19
CA GLN A 42 11.61 -7.36 -0.86
C GLN A 42 10.26 -6.63 -0.79
N LEU A 43 10.10 -5.51 -1.51
CA LEU A 43 8.81 -4.80 -1.61
C LEU A 43 7.75 -5.69 -2.26
N PHE A 44 8.13 -6.44 -3.29
CA PHE A 44 7.25 -7.41 -3.93
C PHE A 44 6.77 -8.46 -2.92
N TRP A 45 7.67 -9.05 -2.13
CA TRP A 45 7.30 -10.03 -1.11
C TRP A 45 6.40 -9.44 -0.01
N ILE A 46 6.63 -8.19 0.39
CA ILE A 46 5.78 -7.51 1.38
C ILE A 46 4.38 -7.26 0.79
N GLY A 47 4.29 -6.74 -0.43
CA GLY A 47 3.02 -6.47 -1.10
C GLY A 47 2.22 -7.72 -1.38
N TRP A 48 2.81 -8.70 -2.08
CA TRP A 48 2.15 -9.96 -2.40
C TRP A 48 1.84 -10.79 -1.16
N GLY A 49 2.82 -10.99 -0.29
CA GLY A 49 2.63 -11.76 0.92
C GLY A 49 1.58 -11.14 1.84
N GLY A 50 1.53 -9.81 1.93
CA GLY A 50 0.51 -9.10 2.70
C GLY A 50 -0.89 -9.31 2.13
N MET A 51 -1.06 -9.23 0.80
CA MET A 51 -2.36 -9.46 0.15
C MET A 51 -2.82 -10.92 0.23
N LEU A 52 -1.90 -11.87 0.06
CA LEU A 52 -2.22 -13.29 0.20
C LEU A 52 -2.57 -13.63 1.64
N LEU A 53 -1.86 -13.08 2.63
CA LEU A 53 -2.17 -13.27 4.04
C LEU A 53 -3.54 -12.67 4.39
N ARG A 54 -3.82 -11.44 3.93
CA ARG A 54 -5.13 -10.79 4.07
C ARG A 54 -6.23 -11.71 3.53
N ASP A 55 -6.09 -12.20 2.31
CA ASP A 55 -7.12 -13.00 1.66
C ASP A 55 -7.21 -14.42 2.25
N GLY A 56 -6.12 -14.95 2.83
CA GLY A 56 -6.17 -16.15 3.65
C GLY A 56 -6.98 -15.98 4.95
N LEU A 57 -7.05 -14.77 5.50
CA LEU A 57 -7.86 -14.47 6.70
C LEU A 57 -9.33 -14.15 6.38
N VAL A 58 -9.58 -13.47 5.25
CA VAL A 58 -10.91 -12.99 4.87
C VAL A 58 -11.66 -13.98 3.98
N GLY A 59 -10.92 -14.77 3.21
CA GLY A 59 -11.44 -15.63 2.15
C GLY A 59 -10.90 -15.22 0.77
N PHE A 60 -10.41 -16.20 0.02
CA PHE A 60 -9.96 -15.99 -1.36
C PHE A 60 -11.15 -15.77 -2.30
N SER A 61 -10.96 -14.88 -3.27
CA SER A 61 -11.98 -14.55 -4.28
C SER A 61 -11.31 -14.20 -5.61
N PRO A 62 -12.04 -14.13 -6.73
CA PRO A 62 -11.49 -13.62 -7.99
C PRO A 62 -10.87 -12.22 -7.84
N PHE A 63 -11.35 -11.42 -6.88
CA PHE A 63 -10.81 -10.11 -6.55
C PHE A 63 -9.40 -10.17 -5.91
N THR A 64 -8.97 -11.33 -5.41
CA THR A 64 -7.59 -11.55 -4.98
C THR A 64 -6.61 -11.23 -6.11
N LEU A 65 -6.90 -11.69 -7.33
CA LEU A 65 -6.03 -11.46 -8.48
C LEU A 65 -5.93 -9.96 -8.80
N VAL A 66 -7.06 -9.24 -8.73
CA VAL A 66 -7.11 -7.78 -8.88
C VAL A 66 -6.21 -7.09 -7.85
N ARG A 67 -6.30 -7.48 -6.56
CA ARG A 67 -5.42 -6.93 -5.51
C ARG A 67 -3.95 -7.19 -5.78
N LEU A 68 -3.59 -8.38 -6.25
CA LEU A 68 -2.20 -8.74 -6.58
C LEU A 68 -1.67 -7.95 -7.79
N LEU A 69 -2.50 -7.71 -8.81
CA LEU A 69 -2.11 -6.87 -9.95
C LEU A 69 -1.95 -5.41 -9.52
N ALA A 70 -2.91 -4.88 -8.75
CA ALA A 70 -2.85 -3.52 -8.22
C ALA A 70 -1.60 -3.31 -7.35
N ILE A 71 -1.27 -4.27 -6.47
CA ILE A 71 -0.07 -4.14 -5.62
C ILE A 71 1.22 -4.25 -6.42
N THR A 72 1.23 -5.03 -7.50
CA THR A 72 2.38 -5.12 -8.41
C THR A 72 2.61 -3.78 -9.12
N ALA A 73 1.54 -3.15 -9.61
CA ALA A 73 1.62 -1.83 -10.23
C ALA A 73 2.14 -0.76 -9.26
N VAL A 74 1.65 -0.79 -8.02
CA VAL A 74 2.13 0.06 -6.91
C VAL A 74 3.61 -0.13 -6.65
N VAL A 75 4.07 -1.38 -6.48
CA VAL A 75 5.49 -1.66 -6.21
C VAL A 75 6.36 -1.16 -7.38
N ALA A 76 5.93 -1.39 -8.62
CA ALA A 76 6.65 -0.90 -9.80
C ALA A 76 6.72 0.64 -9.83
N ALA A 77 5.62 1.34 -9.52
CA ALA A 77 5.60 2.80 -9.44
C ALA A 77 6.53 3.32 -8.34
N VAL A 78 6.44 2.76 -7.13
CA VAL A 78 7.26 3.16 -5.98
C VAL A 78 8.76 2.96 -6.25
N VAL A 79 9.14 1.84 -6.89
CA VAL A 79 10.53 1.58 -7.29
C VAL A 79 11.02 2.63 -8.29
N ARG A 80 10.18 3.06 -9.24
CA ARG A 80 10.52 4.11 -10.22
C ARG A 80 10.63 5.49 -9.58
N LEU A 81 9.81 5.79 -8.56
CA LEU A 81 9.81 7.08 -7.87
C LEU A 81 11.05 7.32 -7.01
N ARG A 82 11.85 6.27 -6.70
CA ARG A 82 13.11 6.37 -5.93
C ARG A 82 12.94 7.18 -4.64
N LEU A 83 11.94 6.82 -3.85
CA LEU A 83 11.54 7.55 -2.65
C LEU A 83 12.68 7.67 -1.64
N ARG A 84 12.80 8.86 -1.05
CA ARG A 84 13.75 9.16 0.03
C ARG A 84 13.03 9.07 1.38
N PRO A 85 13.75 8.81 2.48
CA PRO A 85 13.16 8.71 3.82
C PRO A 85 12.85 10.11 4.38
N THR A 86 12.04 10.88 3.67
CA THR A 86 11.57 12.21 4.07
C THR A 86 10.06 12.27 3.95
N PHE A 87 9.41 13.04 4.83
CA PHE A 87 7.96 13.20 4.82
C PHE A 87 7.47 13.71 3.46
N ARG A 88 8.15 14.70 2.87
CA ARG A 88 7.82 15.23 1.54
C ARG A 88 7.88 14.15 0.45
N SER A 89 8.92 13.33 0.44
CA SER A 89 9.05 12.27 -0.57
C SER A 89 7.94 11.23 -0.43
N LEU A 90 7.59 10.85 0.80
CA LEU A 90 6.54 9.89 1.06
C LEU A 90 5.14 10.45 0.76
N ALA A 91 4.88 11.71 1.08
CA ALA A 91 3.63 12.38 0.73
C ALA A 91 3.45 12.48 -0.79
N VAL A 92 4.48 12.85 -1.53
CA VAL A 92 4.45 12.83 -3.01
C VAL A 92 4.27 11.42 -3.54
N GLY A 93 5.01 10.44 -2.99
CA GLY A 93 4.85 9.03 -3.36
C GLY A 93 3.42 8.54 -3.15
N LEU A 94 2.82 8.90 -2.03
CA LEU A 94 1.44 8.56 -1.71
C LEU A 94 0.43 9.20 -2.67
N LEU A 95 0.59 10.50 -2.94
CA LEU A 95 -0.27 11.23 -3.88
C LEU A 95 -0.26 10.63 -5.28
N LEU A 96 0.86 10.07 -5.72
CA LEU A 96 0.98 9.45 -7.03
C LEU A 96 0.49 7.99 -7.06
N VAL A 97 0.72 7.25 -5.98
CA VAL A 97 0.50 5.79 -5.96
C VAL A 97 -0.89 5.42 -5.46
N SER A 98 -1.49 6.20 -4.54
CA SER A 98 -2.81 5.92 -3.99
C SER A 98 -3.93 5.96 -5.05
N PRO A 99 -4.00 6.98 -5.94
CA PRO A 99 -4.99 6.97 -7.03
C PRO A 99 -4.83 5.78 -7.98
N VAL A 100 -3.59 5.35 -8.24
CA VAL A 100 -3.31 4.18 -9.08
C VAL A 100 -3.83 2.92 -8.41
N TYR A 101 -3.52 2.72 -7.13
CA TYR A 101 -3.95 1.53 -6.39
C TYR A 101 -5.48 1.42 -6.34
N HIS A 102 -6.14 2.46 -5.84
CA HIS A 102 -7.59 2.44 -5.65
C HIS A 102 -8.35 2.54 -6.98
N GLY A 103 -7.78 3.20 -8.00
CA GLY A 103 -8.32 3.18 -9.35
C GLY A 103 -8.32 1.78 -9.95
N LEU A 104 -7.22 1.03 -9.80
CA LEU A 104 -7.16 -0.37 -10.25
C LEU A 104 -8.12 -1.27 -9.47
N LEU A 105 -8.30 -1.05 -8.16
CA LEU A 105 -9.30 -1.77 -7.39
C LEU A 105 -10.72 -1.47 -7.87
N THR A 106 -11.01 -0.21 -8.21
CA THR A 106 -12.32 0.22 -8.73
C THR A 106 -12.61 -0.40 -10.09
N VAL A 107 -11.63 -0.37 -11.01
CA VAL A 107 -11.73 -1.02 -12.32
C VAL A 107 -11.92 -2.53 -12.14
N GLY A 108 -11.15 -3.15 -11.25
CA GLY A 108 -11.28 -4.57 -10.99
C GLY A 108 -12.61 -4.94 -10.33
N ASP A 109 -13.19 -4.06 -9.53
CA ASP A 109 -14.51 -4.29 -8.94
C ASP A 109 -15.60 -4.21 -9.99
N TRP A 110 -15.56 -3.17 -10.82
CA TRP A 110 -16.40 -3.07 -12.01
C TRP A 110 -16.23 -4.29 -12.92
N TRP A 111 -15.02 -4.83 -13.07
CA TRP A 111 -14.73 -6.00 -13.92
C TRP A 111 -15.12 -7.35 -13.29
N THR A 112 -15.17 -7.47 -11.97
CA THR A 112 -15.47 -8.75 -11.31
C THR A 112 -16.88 -8.80 -10.75
N GLY A 113 -17.51 -7.65 -10.50
CA GLY A 113 -18.80 -7.54 -9.83
C GLY A 113 -18.73 -7.98 -8.37
N THR A 114 -17.59 -7.78 -7.71
CA THR A 114 -17.35 -8.33 -6.36
C THR A 114 -18.10 -7.54 -5.28
N CYS A 115 -18.08 -6.22 -5.36
CA CYS A 115 -18.74 -5.31 -4.42
C CYS A 115 -19.96 -4.64 -5.04
N VAL A 116 -19.87 -4.18 -6.30
CA VAL A 116 -21.01 -3.58 -7.02
C VAL A 116 -21.17 -4.20 -8.40
N VAL A 117 -22.37 -4.67 -8.72
CA VAL A 117 -22.70 -5.20 -10.05
C VAL A 117 -23.16 -4.05 -10.94
N LEU A 118 -22.29 -3.62 -11.85
CA LEU A 118 -22.56 -2.59 -12.84
C LEU A 118 -22.45 -3.14 -14.27
N PRO A 119 -23.15 -2.54 -15.26
CA PRO A 119 -23.01 -2.90 -16.66
C PRO A 119 -21.56 -2.79 -17.15
N ARG A 120 -21.14 -3.70 -18.05
CA ARG A 120 -19.77 -3.73 -18.59
C ARG A 120 -19.61 -2.80 -19.79
N THR A 121 -19.97 -1.55 -19.55
CA THR A 121 -19.93 -0.45 -20.51
C THR A 121 -19.10 0.70 -19.94
N ALA A 122 -18.69 1.64 -20.78
CA ALA A 122 -17.98 2.84 -20.34
C ALA A 122 -18.78 3.65 -19.30
N GLU A 123 -20.10 3.70 -19.44
CA GLU A 123 -20.99 4.34 -18.47
C GLU A 123 -20.99 3.60 -17.13
N GLY A 124 -21.03 2.26 -17.16
CA GLY A 124 -20.91 1.45 -15.94
C GLY A 124 -19.59 1.67 -15.22
N LEU A 125 -18.48 1.82 -15.96
CA LEU A 125 -17.18 2.16 -15.38
C LEU A 125 -17.19 3.56 -14.74
N ALA A 126 -17.76 4.56 -15.41
CA ALA A 126 -17.88 5.91 -14.85
C ALA A 126 -18.70 5.90 -13.55
N ARG A 127 -19.79 5.14 -13.52
CA ARG A 127 -20.60 4.93 -12.30
C ARG A 127 -19.79 4.24 -11.20
N ALA A 128 -18.93 3.27 -11.52
CA ALA A 128 -18.07 2.61 -10.54
C ALA A 128 -17.08 3.60 -9.88
N PHE A 129 -16.50 4.51 -10.66
CA PHE A 129 -15.67 5.58 -10.10
C PHE A 129 -16.46 6.57 -9.25
N ALA A 130 -17.67 6.93 -9.67
CA ALA A 130 -18.55 7.81 -8.90
C ALA A 130 -18.92 7.20 -7.54
N THR A 131 -19.21 5.89 -7.49
CA THR A 131 -19.51 5.19 -6.24
C THR A 131 -18.28 4.96 -5.36
N ALA A 132 -17.09 4.84 -5.95
CA ALA A 132 -15.83 4.67 -5.22
C ALA A 132 -15.29 5.98 -4.62
N LEU A 133 -15.72 7.15 -5.10
CA LEU A 133 -15.19 8.46 -4.69
C LEU A 133 -15.20 8.71 -3.16
N PRO A 134 -16.29 8.41 -2.42
CA PRO A 134 -16.32 8.59 -0.97
C PRO A 134 -15.38 7.62 -0.21
N TYR A 135 -15.14 6.44 -0.80
CA TYR A 135 -14.20 5.46 -0.26
C TYR A 135 -12.76 5.88 -0.52
N LEU A 136 -12.46 6.39 -1.72
CA LEU A 136 -11.15 6.93 -2.11
C LEU A 136 -10.65 7.98 -1.12
N GLY A 137 -11.52 8.91 -0.70
CA GLY A 137 -11.15 9.93 0.30
C GLY A 137 -10.75 9.31 1.65
N ARG A 138 -11.53 8.37 2.16
CA ARG A 138 -11.23 7.68 3.43
C ARG A 138 -9.97 6.83 3.34
N ALA A 139 -9.81 6.12 2.22
CA ALA A 139 -8.67 5.27 1.97
C ALA A 139 -7.38 6.11 1.87
N PHE A 140 -7.43 7.27 1.21
CA PHE A 140 -6.30 8.19 1.13
C PHE A 140 -5.88 8.73 2.51
N VAL A 141 -6.85 9.13 3.35
CA VAL A 141 -6.57 9.55 4.75
C VAL A 141 -5.92 8.41 5.53
N GLY A 142 -6.43 7.20 5.36
CA GLY A 142 -5.87 6.01 5.96
C GLY A 142 -4.44 5.71 5.49
N ASP A 143 -4.20 5.80 4.18
CA ASP A 143 -2.88 5.62 3.62
C ASP A 143 -1.88 6.67 4.16
N LEU A 144 -2.31 7.92 4.31
CA LEU A 144 -1.50 9.00 4.88
C LEU A 144 -1.18 8.77 6.36
N LEU A 145 -2.18 8.35 7.13
CA LEU A 145 -2.02 8.01 8.54
C LEU A 145 -0.98 6.89 8.70
N PHE A 146 -1.16 5.78 7.99
CA PHE A 146 -0.27 4.64 8.11
C PHE A 146 1.13 4.93 7.55
N THR A 147 1.24 5.70 6.45
CA THR A 147 2.55 6.16 5.95
C THR A 147 3.29 6.97 7.01
N SER A 148 2.58 7.89 7.70
CA SER A 148 3.14 8.70 8.77
C SER A 148 3.58 7.85 9.97
N VAL A 149 2.74 6.90 10.39
CA VAL A 149 3.05 5.97 11.49
C VAL A 149 4.28 5.12 11.17
N PHE A 150 4.36 4.50 9.99
CA PHE A 150 5.52 3.70 9.62
C PHE A 150 6.79 4.53 9.51
N LEU A 151 6.71 5.75 8.98
CA LEU A 151 7.85 6.67 8.96
C LEU A 151 8.33 7.00 10.38
N ALA A 152 7.41 7.33 11.29
CA ALA A 152 7.74 7.62 12.68
C ALA A 152 8.40 6.41 13.36
N LEU A 153 7.84 5.21 13.20
CA LEU A 153 8.40 3.99 13.76
C LEU A 153 9.78 3.66 13.19
N CYS A 154 9.98 3.77 11.88
CA CYS A 154 11.27 3.52 11.25
C CYS A 154 12.33 4.54 11.66
N THR A 155 11.96 5.82 11.80
CA THR A 155 12.87 6.86 12.27
C THR A 155 13.23 6.66 13.75
N MET A 156 12.26 6.36 14.62
CA MET A 156 12.52 6.04 16.03
C MET A 156 13.43 4.82 16.18
N ALA A 157 13.17 3.74 15.44
CA ALA A 157 14.00 2.54 15.45
C ALA A 157 15.44 2.83 15.00
N ALA A 158 15.60 3.68 13.98
CA ALA A 158 16.90 4.16 13.54
C ALA A 158 17.61 4.95 14.66
N TYR A 159 16.94 5.91 15.30
CA TYR A 159 17.48 6.68 16.42
C TYR A 159 17.92 5.80 17.60
N ALA A 160 17.12 4.80 17.96
CA ALA A 160 17.44 3.86 19.04
C ALA A 160 18.67 3.01 18.70
N ALA A 161 18.81 2.57 17.45
CA ALA A 161 19.95 1.76 17.00
C ALA A 161 21.27 2.55 16.88
N ALA A 162 21.22 3.86 16.62
CA ALA A 162 22.41 4.70 16.45
C ALA A 162 22.98 5.33 17.73
N GLY A 163 22.39 5.07 18.90
CA GLY A 163 22.90 5.59 20.16
C GLY A 163 23.02 7.12 20.17
N ARG A 164 21.88 7.83 20.22
CA ARG A 164 21.77 9.31 20.34
C ARG A 164 22.51 10.15 19.29
N ARG A 165 23.10 9.58 18.25
CA ARG A 165 23.55 10.36 17.08
C ARG A 165 22.39 10.47 16.10
N PRO A 166 21.99 11.68 15.66
CA PRO A 166 21.00 11.80 14.61
C PRO A 166 21.53 11.10 13.37
N LEU A 167 20.91 9.96 13.06
CA LEU A 167 21.19 9.23 11.83
C LEU A 167 20.80 10.18 10.71
N ALA A 168 21.80 10.75 10.04
CA ALA A 168 21.65 11.04 8.63
C ALA A 168 21.19 9.72 8.02
N LEU A 169 19.89 9.59 7.75
CA LEU A 169 19.28 8.42 7.13
C LEU A 169 20.02 8.22 5.81
N VAL A 170 21.11 7.44 5.82
CA VAL A 170 22.00 7.33 4.67
C VAL A 170 21.16 6.73 3.56
N PRO A 171 20.76 7.54 2.56
CA PRO A 171 19.96 7.03 1.48
C PRO A 171 20.79 5.95 0.81
N ARG A 172 20.15 4.86 0.40
CA ARG A 172 20.80 3.81 -0.36
C ARG A 172 21.58 4.46 -1.51
N LYS A 173 22.92 4.35 -1.51
CA LYS A 173 23.73 4.68 -2.68
C LYS A 173 23.27 3.73 -3.79
N VAL A 174 22.54 4.29 -4.75
CA VAL A 174 22.10 3.57 -5.95
C VAL A 174 23.37 3.27 -6.74
N ARG A 175 23.80 2.01 -6.73
CA ARG A 175 24.65 1.47 -7.80
C ARG A 175 23.74 1.06 -8.94
#